data_AF-A0A3C1KM98-F1
#
_entry.id   AF-A0A3C1KM98-F1
#
_cell.length_a   1.000
_cell.length_b   1.000
_cell.length_c   1.000
_cell.angle_alpha   90.00
_cell.angle_beta   90.00
_cell.angle_gamma   90.00
#
_symmetry.space_group_name_H-M   'P 1'
#
loop_
_entity.id
_entity.type
_entity.pdbx_description
1 polymer ?
#
loop_
_entity_poly.entity_id
_entity_poly.type
_entity_poly.pdbx_seq_one_letter_code
_entity_poly.pdbx_strand_id
1 'polypeptide(L)'
;EPNAAGVLPAVGNTVNLGTGEWDNSIGAPRLAALWQDPDFDPAQAAFYYVRVLQIPTPRHSLLDALALKQREAEGFPSTLQERAYTSPVWYRPGG
;
A
#
# COMPACT_ATOMS: atom_id res chain seq x y z
N GLU A 1 -5.88 -12.60 -3.10
CA GLU A 1 -5.51 -13.62 -2.10
C GLU A 1 -4.00 -13.76 -1.93
N PRO A 2 -3.52 -13.94 -0.69
CA PRO A 2 -2.14 -14.34 -0.42
C PRO A 2 -1.88 -15.77 -0.93
N ASN A 3 -0.62 -16.08 -1.25
CA ASN A 3 -0.20 -17.44 -1.57
C ASN A 3 -0.15 -18.33 -0.30
N ALA A 4 0.19 -19.61 -0.47
CA ALA A 4 0.28 -20.58 0.64
C ALA A 4 1.29 -20.20 1.75
N ALA A 5 2.22 -19.28 1.47
CA ALA A 5 3.17 -18.74 2.45
C ALA A 5 2.70 -17.43 3.11
N GLY A 6 1.45 -17.01 2.88
CA GLY A 6 0.90 -15.76 3.42
C GLY A 6 1.37 -14.50 2.70
N VAL A 7 2.01 -14.63 1.53
CA VAL A 7 2.55 -13.47 0.77
C VAL A 7 1.48 -12.97 -0.19
N LEU A 8 1.15 -11.69 -0.09
CA LEU A 8 0.23 -11.01 -1.02
C LEU A 8 0.96 -10.67 -2.33
N PRO A 9 0.30 -10.78 -3.49
CA PRO A 9 0.84 -10.27 -4.74
C PRO A 9 1.01 -8.75 -4.68
N ALA A 10 1.95 -8.22 -5.46
CA ALA A 10 2.08 -6.78 -5.64
C ALA A 10 0.78 -6.21 -6.24
N VAL A 11 0.39 -5.02 -5.78
CA VAL A 11 -0.68 -4.26 -6.45
C VAL A 11 -0.20 -3.83 -7.84
N GLY A 12 -1.13 -3.67 -8.78
CA GLY A 12 -0.79 -3.22 -10.13
C GLY A 12 -0.18 -1.81 -10.14
N ASN A 13 0.53 -1.50 -11.23
CA ASN A 13 1.23 -0.24 -11.45
C ASN A 13 0.76 0.37 -12.78
N THR A 14 0.33 1.63 -12.73
CA THR A 14 -0.17 2.41 -13.87
C THR A 14 0.78 3.54 -14.28
N VAL A 15 1.93 3.69 -13.61
CA VAL A 15 2.89 4.75 -13.90
C VAL A 15 3.49 4.56 -15.29
N ASN A 16 3.34 5.59 -16.13
CA ASN A 16 4.05 5.69 -17.39
C ASN A 16 5.45 6.28 -17.16
N LEU A 17 6.48 5.46 -17.29
CA LEU A 17 7.87 5.87 -17.08
C LEU A 17 8.38 6.89 -18.11
N GLY A 18 7.71 7.07 -19.25
CA GLY A 18 8.07 8.05 -20.27
C GLY A 18 7.46 9.43 -20.07
N THR A 19 6.36 9.55 -19.32
CA THR A 19 5.65 10.82 -19.11
C THR A 19 5.54 11.23 -17.64
N GLY A 20 5.69 10.28 -16.72
CA GLY A 20 5.43 10.49 -15.29
C GLY A 20 3.94 10.51 -14.94
N GLU A 21 3.05 10.32 -15.91
CA GLU A 21 1.60 10.25 -15.66
C GLU A 21 1.24 8.88 -15.05
N TRP A 22 0.16 8.87 -14.28
CA TRP A 22 -0.44 7.64 -13.76
C TRP A 22 -1.96 7.82 -13.64
N ASP A 23 -2.69 6.72 -13.69
CA ASP A 23 -4.12 6.70 -13.46
C ASP A 23 -4.47 5.97 -12.16
N ASN A 24 -5.56 6.38 -11.52
CA ASN A 24 -6.07 5.76 -10.30
C ASN A 24 -7.15 4.70 -10.59
N SER A 25 -7.05 3.96 -11.72
CA SER A 25 -8.06 2.95 -12.09
C SER A 25 -8.02 1.69 -11.22
N ILE A 26 -6.91 1.44 -10.54
CA ILE A 26 -6.74 0.28 -9.66
C ILE A 26 -7.02 0.70 -8.22
N GLY A 27 -7.96 0.00 -7.57
CA GLY A 27 -8.40 0.25 -6.21
C GLY A 27 -9.83 0.77 -6.16
N ALA A 28 -10.16 1.52 -5.11
CA ALA A 28 -11.48 2.11 -4.94
C ALA A 28 -11.40 3.41 -4.15
N PRO A 29 -12.30 4.38 -4.40
CA PRO A 29 -12.41 5.59 -3.57
C PRO A 29 -12.74 5.29 -2.10
N ARG A 30 -13.34 4.13 -1.83
CA ARG A 30 -13.65 3.64 -0.49
C ARG A 30 -13.44 2.13 -0.44
N LEU A 31 -12.71 1.68 0.57
CA LEU A 31 -12.55 0.27 0.91
C LEU A 31 -13.36 -0.04 2.17
N ALA A 32 -14.12 -1.12 2.14
CA ALA A 32 -14.85 -1.64 3.28
C ALA A 32 -14.88 -3.17 3.18
N ALA A 33 -14.66 -3.84 4.31
CA ALA A 33 -14.75 -5.28 4.43
C ALA A 33 -15.25 -5.63 5.84
N LEU A 34 -16.00 -6.73 5.95
CA LEU A 34 -16.26 -7.38 7.22
C LEU A 34 -15.20 -8.45 7.42
N TRP A 35 -14.48 -8.40 8.53
CA TRP A 35 -13.47 -9.37 8.90
C TRP A 35 -13.65 -9.75 10.37
N GLN A 36 -13.45 -11.02 10.66
CA GLN A 36 -13.50 -11.57 12.01
C GLN A 36 -12.18 -12.33 12.24
N ASP A 37 -11.60 -12.13 13.42
CA ASP A 37 -10.41 -12.86 13.85
C ASP A 37 -10.79 -14.33 14.15
N PRO A 38 -10.32 -15.30 13.34
CA PRO A 38 -10.65 -16.71 13.53
C PRO A 38 -10.03 -17.31 14.80
N ASP A 39 -8.98 -16.68 15.32
CA ASP A 39 -8.21 -17.16 16.47
C ASP A 39 -8.45 -16.31 17.73
N PHE A 40 -9.55 -15.54 17.74
CA PHE A 40 -9.87 -14.62 18.83
C PHE A 40 -10.05 -15.34 20.17
N ASP A 41 -9.29 -14.91 21.18
CA ASP A 41 -9.42 -15.33 22.57
C ASP A 41 -9.78 -14.12 23.45
N PRO A 42 -10.97 -14.09 24.08
CA PRO A 42 -11.39 -12.98 24.94
C PRO A 42 -10.57 -12.83 26.22
N ALA A 43 -9.78 -13.84 26.60
CA ALA A 43 -8.85 -13.75 27.73
C ALA A 43 -7.53 -13.06 27.35
N GLN A 44 -7.29 -12.78 26.06
CA GLN A 44 -6.04 -12.20 25.56
C GLN A 44 -6.24 -10.72 25.19
N ALA A 45 -5.25 -9.89 25.54
CA ALA A 45 -5.20 -8.53 25.02
C ALA A 45 -4.85 -8.55 23.54
N ALA A 46 -5.59 -7.78 22.74
CA ALA A 46 -5.42 -7.72 21.30
C ALA A 46 -5.53 -6.27 20.80
N PHE A 47 -5.04 -6.01 19.61
CA PHE A 47 -5.30 -4.76 18.92
C PHE A 47 -5.44 -5.01 17.42
N TYR A 48 -6.33 -4.25 16.79
CA TYR A 48 -6.65 -4.39 15.38
C TYR A 48 -6.45 -3.06 14.68
N TYR A 49 -5.85 -3.10 13.50
CA TYR A 49 -5.70 -1.93 12.64
C TYR A 49 -5.80 -2.37 11.18
N VAL A 50 -6.20 -1.45 10.32
CA VAL A 50 -6.20 -1.66 8.87
C VAL A 50 -4.98 -0.97 8.28
N ARG A 51 -4.33 -1.65 7.33
CA ARG A 51 -3.29 -1.07 6.48
C ARG A 51 -3.79 -1.00 5.04
N VAL A 52 -3.53 0.10 4.37
CA VAL A 52 -3.89 0.31 2.97
C VAL A 52 -2.62 0.62 2.18
N LEU A 53 -2.51 0.04 0.98
CA LEU A 53 -1.46 0.33 0.02
C LEU A 53 -2.06 1.15 -1.12
N GLN A 54 -1.44 2.28 -1.45
CA GLN A 54 -1.74 2.95 -2.71
C GLN A 54 -1.07 2.18 -3.84
N ILE A 55 -1.63 2.27 -5.06
CA ILE A 55 -0.85 1.90 -6.24
C ILE A 55 0.42 2.75 -6.35
N PRO A 56 1.46 2.26 -7.03
CA PRO A 56 2.66 3.05 -7.23
C PRO A 56 2.34 4.38 -7.91
N THR A 57 3.00 5.43 -7.46
CA THR A 57 2.95 6.78 -8.03
C THR A 57 4.34 7.16 -8.55
N PRO A 58 4.44 8.08 -9.52
CA PRO A 58 5.73 8.59 -9.97
C PRO A 58 6.48 9.21 -8.80
N ARG A 59 7.74 8.82 -8.61
CA ARG A 59 8.61 9.47 -7.64
C ARG A 59 9.23 10.71 -8.26
N HIS A 60 9.61 11.67 -7.41
CA HIS A 60 10.35 12.86 -7.85
C HIS A 60 11.57 12.54 -8.74
N SER A 61 12.30 11.46 -8.45
CA SER A 61 13.43 10.98 -9.27
C SER A 61 13.06 10.68 -10.73
N LEU A 62 11.85 10.18 -10.99
CA LEU A 62 11.36 9.99 -12.36
C LEU A 62 11.08 11.34 -13.02
N LEU A 63 10.42 12.24 -12.30
CA LEU A 63 10.10 13.57 -12.81
C LEU A 63 11.36 14.38 -13.13
N ASP A 64 12.40 14.27 -12.28
CA ASP A 64 13.71 14.87 -12.52
C ASP A 64 14.39 14.31 -13.76
N ALA A 65 14.42 12.98 -13.92
CA ALA A 65 15.03 12.34 -15.07
C ALA A 65 14.35 12.80 -16.37
N LEU A 66 13.02 12.87 -16.38
CA LEU A 66 12.24 13.38 -17.52
C LEU A 66 12.54 14.85 -17.81
N ALA A 67 12.58 15.71 -16.80
CA ALA A 67 12.90 17.13 -16.94
C ALA A 67 14.32 17.35 -17.47
N LEU A 68 15.29 16.54 -17.02
CA LEU A 68 16.69 16.59 -17.43
C LEU A 68 16.98 15.84 -18.72
N LYS A 69 15.97 15.21 -19.34
CA LYS A 69 16.11 14.35 -20.53
C LYS A 69 17.13 13.22 -20.33
N GLN A 70 17.19 12.69 -19.11
CA GLN A 70 17.98 11.52 -18.74
C GLN A 70 17.12 10.26 -18.78
N ARG A 71 17.76 9.11 -18.91
CA ARG A 71 17.05 7.81 -18.90
C ARG A 71 16.46 7.50 -17.53
N GLU A 72 17.20 7.78 -16.47
CA GLU A 72 16.83 7.51 -15.08
C GLU A 72 17.70 8.37 -14.15
N ALA A 73 17.22 8.59 -12.93
CA ALA A 73 18.04 9.15 -11.87
C ALA A 73 18.81 8.00 -11.19
N GLU A 74 20.10 7.85 -11.54
CA GLU A 74 20.94 6.75 -11.05
C GLU A 74 20.86 6.59 -9.53
N GLY A 75 20.59 5.37 -9.06
CA GLY A 75 20.48 5.04 -7.65
C GLY A 75 19.13 5.36 -7.00
N PHE A 76 18.16 5.92 -7.73
CA PHE A 76 16.83 6.25 -7.20
C PHE A 76 15.71 5.53 -7.97
N PRO A 77 14.79 4.81 -7.30
CA PRO A 77 13.65 4.19 -7.98
C PRO A 77 12.74 5.22 -8.64
N SER A 78 12.17 4.88 -9.80
CA SER A 78 11.27 5.75 -10.57
C SER A 78 9.87 5.89 -9.97
N THR A 79 9.47 4.97 -9.11
CA THR A 79 8.15 4.96 -8.47
C THR A 79 8.27 4.87 -6.96
N LEU A 80 7.25 5.31 -6.26
CA LEU A 80 7.08 5.10 -4.82
C LEU A 80 5.72 4.45 -4.55
N GLN A 81 5.58 3.78 -3.42
CA GLN A 81 4.31 3.22 -2.97
C GLN A 81 4.03 3.68 -1.55
N GLU A 82 2.93 4.40 -1.38
CA GLU A 82 2.51 4.89 -0.08
C GLU A 82 1.69 3.86 0.70
N ARG A 83 1.74 3.99 2.02
CA ARG A 83 1.06 3.10 2.97
C ARG A 83 0.37 3.95 4.02
N ALA A 84 -0.91 3.69 4.24
CA ALA A 84 -1.68 4.28 5.32
C ALA A 84 -2.00 3.22 6.37
N TYR A 85 -2.01 3.63 7.63
CA TYR A 85 -2.39 2.80 8.78
C TYR A 85 -3.47 3.52 9.56
N THR A 86 -4.51 2.80 9.97
CA THR A 86 -5.52 3.35 10.87
C THR A 86 -5.01 3.39 12.30
N SER A 87 -5.62 4.23 13.13
CA SER A 87 -5.46 4.08 14.58
C SER A 87 -5.84 2.66 15.01
N PRO A 88 -5.10 2.07 15.97
CA PRO A 88 -5.43 0.76 16.49
C PRO A 88 -6.70 0.81 17.36
N VAL A 89 -7.55 -0.21 17.22
CA VAL A 89 -8.64 -0.52 18.14
C VAL A 89 -8.12 -1.54 19.15
N TRP A 90 -8.09 -1.17 20.43
CA TRP A 90 -7.57 -2.03 21.49
C TRP A 90 -8.68 -2.85 22.12
N TYR A 91 -8.41 -4.13 22.33
CA TYR A 91 -9.21 -5.04 23.15
C TYR A 91 -8.44 -5.39 24.43
N ARG A 92 -9.07 -5.16 25.59
CA ARG A 92 -8.51 -5.46 26.90
C ARG A 92 -9.43 -6.43 27.65
N PRO A 93 -8.94 -7.60 28.07
CA PRO A 93 -9.68 -8.51 28.92
C PRO A 93 -10.03 -7.83 30.26
N GLY A 94 -11.27 -7.95 30.71
CA GLY A 94 -11.68 -7.52 32.06
C GLY A 94 -12.09 -6.05 32.25
N GLY A 95 -12.02 -5.21 31.20
CA GLY A 95 -12.35 -3.77 31.29
C GLY A 95 -11.16 -2.91 31.71
#